data_AF-A0A9P0BHV0-F1
#
_entry.id   AF-A0A9P0BHV0-F1
#
_cell.length_a   1.000
_cell.length_b   1.000
_cell.length_c   1.000
_cell.angle_alpha   90.00
_cell.angle_beta   90.00
_cell.angle_gamma   90.00
#
_symmetry.space_group_name_H-M   'P 1'
#
loop_
_entity.id
_entity.type
_entity.pdbx_description
1 polymer ?
#
loop_
_entity_poly.entity_id
_entity_poly.type
_entity_poly.pdbx_seq_one_letter_code
_entity_poly.pdbx_strand_id
1 'polypeptide(L)'
;MRFLYSDPGCGAVSNSLTIKRTERSNGTAPQGTSMAAELTSSLTKAWTEETTSPYSEADTYTTPHAYGNVTTAATVMTLVGGKCLVMYNRYVYCTHCKLKLGDRWRCNQYILNGCKAHLVLDQALNVIKAVEIHDHAPPMYLRGKDGFYMKI
;
A
#
# COMPACT_ATOMS: atom_id res chain seq x y z
N MET A 1 14.19 9.60 16.67
CA MET A 1 14.20 8.31 17.40
C MET A 1 14.09 7.19 16.38
N ARG A 2 15.15 6.37 16.25
CA ARG A 2 15.25 5.28 15.26
C ARG A 2 15.07 3.98 16.05
N PHE A 3 13.87 3.40 16.01
CA PHE A 3 13.59 2.14 16.71
C PHE A 3 14.15 1.00 15.87
N LEU A 4 15.30 0.46 16.28
CA LEU A 4 15.79 -0.83 15.80
C LEU A 4 15.07 -1.91 16.61
N TYR A 5 13.96 -2.43 16.08
CA TYR A 5 13.36 -3.65 16.61
C TYR A 5 13.96 -4.83 15.85
N SER A 6 14.55 -5.75 16.60
CA SER A 6 15.08 -7.02 16.10
C SER A 6 13.93 -7.89 15.56
N ASP A 7 14.05 -8.28 14.29
CA ASP A 7 13.07 -9.11 13.59
C ASP A 7 13.02 -10.54 14.17
N PRO A 8 11.86 -11.02 14.65
CA PRO A 8 11.74 -12.34 15.25
C PRO A 8 11.55 -13.49 14.26
N GLY A 9 11.87 -13.34 12.95
CA GLY A 9 11.45 -14.35 11.98
C GLY A 9 12.21 -14.42 10.64
N CYS A 10 13.37 -13.79 10.49
CA CYS A 10 14.14 -13.90 9.26
C CYS A 10 15.57 -14.33 9.55
N GLY A 11 15.93 -15.56 9.15
CA GLY A 11 17.29 -16.05 9.19
C GLY A 11 18.20 -15.09 8.41
N ALA A 12 19.23 -14.60 9.09
CA ALA A 12 20.17 -13.63 8.55
C ALA A 12 20.99 -14.23 7.40
N VAL A 13 20.88 -13.66 6.21
CA VAL A 13 21.91 -13.75 5.17
C VAL A 13 22.48 -12.35 4.98
N SER A 14 23.63 -12.11 5.61
CA SER A 14 24.35 -10.84 5.58
C SER A 14 25.17 -10.73 4.31
N ASN A 15 24.76 -9.87 3.37
CA ASN A 15 25.65 -9.30 2.37
C ASN A 15 25.71 -7.78 2.58
N SER A 16 26.87 -7.32 3.07
CA SER A 16 27.18 -5.92 3.33
C SER A 16 27.61 -5.24 2.02
N LEU A 17 26.82 -4.28 1.54
CA LEU A 17 27.22 -3.36 0.46
C LEU A 17 26.99 -1.92 0.92
N THR A 18 28.09 -1.26 1.25
CA THR A 18 28.19 0.14 1.68
C THR A 18 27.94 1.07 0.50
N ILE A 19 26.84 1.84 0.52
CA ILE A 19 26.59 2.93 -0.44
C ILE A 19 26.87 4.27 0.25
N LYS A 20 27.84 5.01 -0.28
CA LYS A 20 28.22 6.36 0.12
C LYS A 20 27.19 7.37 -0.37
N ARG A 21 26.84 8.31 0.52
CA ARG A 21 25.82 9.35 0.36
C ARG A 21 26.46 10.58 -0.30
N THR A 22 25.98 11.00 -1.47
CA THR A 22 26.42 12.24 -2.15
C THR A 22 25.45 13.38 -1.87
N GLU A 23 25.99 14.56 -1.63
CA GLU A 23 25.32 15.74 -1.08
C GLU A 23 24.48 16.51 -2.11
N ARG A 24 23.52 17.27 -1.56
CA ARG A 24 22.51 18.08 -2.24
C ARG A 24 23.03 19.52 -2.33
N SER A 25 23.10 20.11 -3.52
CA SER A 25 23.35 21.54 -3.69
C SER A 25 22.05 22.30 -4.03
N ASN A 26 21.87 23.44 -3.34
CA ASN A 26 20.79 24.41 -3.55
C ASN A 26 21.14 25.33 -4.74
N GLY A 27 20.13 25.66 -5.55
CA GLY A 27 20.25 26.62 -6.67
C GLY A 27 19.06 27.57 -6.71
N THR A 28 19.37 28.86 -6.75
CA THR A 28 18.55 30.07 -6.56
C THR A 28 17.66 30.42 -7.76
N ALA A 29 16.52 31.06 -7.50
CA ALA A 29 15.54 31.60 -8.47
C ALA A 29 15.97 32.93 -9.12
N PRO A 30 15.37 33.30 -10.27
CA PRO A 30 15.12 34.71 -10.58
C PRO A 30 13.66 35.02 -10.99
N GLN A 31 13.29 36.29 -10.79
CA GLN A 31 11.99 36.91 -11.07
C GLN A 31 11.96 37.64 -12.43
N GLY A 32 10.75 37.92 -12.94
CA GLY A 32 10.43 38.90 -14.01
C GLY A 32 9.24 38.45 -14.89
N THR A 33 8.00 38.94 -14.70
CA THR A 33 7.28 40.02 -15.44
C THR A 33 7.19 39.82 -16.97
N SER A 34 6.11 40.07 -17.73
CA SER A 34 4.73 40.57 -17.54
C SER A 34 3.95 40.43 -18.89
N MET A 35 2.63 40.63 -18.83
CA MET A 35 1.68 41.09 -19.88
C MET A 35 1.08 40.12 -20.93
N ALA A 36 -0.18 39.77 -20.66
CA ALA A 36 -1.41 39.97 -21.46
C ALA A 36 -1.46 39.55 -22.95
N ALA A 37 -2.41 38.66 -23.26
CA ALA A 37 -3.28 38.81 -24.43
C ALA A 37 -4.61 38.08 -24.20
N GLU A 38 -5.65 38.72 -24.69
CA GLU A 38 -7.07 38.56 -24.43
C GLU A 38 -7.78 37.67 -25.45
N LEU A 39 -8.99 37.20 -25.06
CA LEU A 39 -10.18 36.92 -25.87
C LEU A 39 -10.14 35.80 -26.92
N THR A 40 -10.92 34.74 -26.67
CA THR A 40 -11.98 34.32 -27.62
C THR A 40 -13.20 33.80 -26.87
N SER A 41 -14.32 34.42 -27.21
CA SER A 41 -15.67 34.22 -26.72
C SER A 41 -16.31 32.91 -27.19
N SER A 42 -17.29 32.47 -26.41
CA SER A 42 -18.53 31.82 -26.87
C SER A 42 -18.41 30.46 -27.55
N LEU A 43 -18.95 29.44 -26.88
CA LEU A 43 -19.90 28.51 -27.50
C LEU A 43 -20.66 27.75 -26.40
N THR A 44 -21.73 28.38 -25.94
CA THR A 44 -22.86 27.74 -25.28
C THR A 44 -23.42 26.68 -26.23
N LYS A 45 -23.27 25.40 -25.90
CA LYS A 45 -24.05 24.33 -26.51
C LYS A 45 -25.02 23.77 -25.47
N ALA A 46 -26.27 24.16 -25.69
CA ALA A 46 -27.52 23.49 -25.35
C ALA A 46 -27.42 22.28 -24.44
N TRP A 47 -27.93 22.44 -23.22
CA TRP A 47 -28.48 21.34 -22.44
C TRP A 47 -29.77 20.91 -23.11
N THR A 48 -29.76 19.76 -23.78
CA THR A 48 -30.98 19.04 -24.14
C THR A 48 -31.33 18.13 -22.98
N GLU A 49 -32.37 18.49 -22.26
CA GLU A 49 -33.16 17.54 -21.48
C GLU A 49 -33.94 16.65 -22.44
N GLU A 50 -34.13 15.39 -22.04
CA GLU A 50 -35.14 14.39 -22.45
C GLU A 50 -34.48 13.01 -22.59
N THR A 51 -34.42 12.26 -21.47
CA THR A 51 -35.45 11.36 -20.90
C THR A 51 -35.30 9.92 -21.37
N THR A 52 -35.47 9.03 -20.38
CA THR A 52 -35.71 7.58 -20.51
C THR A 52 -34.48 6.70 -20.67
N SER A 53 -33.83 6.39 -19.53
CA SER A 53 -33.17 5.09 -19.40
C SER A 53 -34.22 4.07 -18.90
N PRO A 54 -34.56 3.04 -19.68
CA PRO A 54 -35.44 1.97 -19.25
C PRO A 54 -34.61 0.93 -18.50
N TYR A 55 -34.01 1.29 -17.37
CA TYR A 55 -33.38 0.28 -16.50
C TYR A 55 -34.48 -0.35 -15.64
N SER A 56 -35.34 -1.13 -16.29
CA SER A 56 -36.06 -2.20 -15.63
C SER A 56 -35.21 -3.45 -15.77
N GLU A 57 -34.45 -3.80 -14.74
CA GLU A 57 -34.09 -5.19 -14.51
C GLU A 57 -33.69 -5.38 -13.05
N ALA A 58 -34.44 -6.27 -12.42
CA ALA A 58 -34.20 -6.78 -11.09
C ALA A 58 -32.92 -7.62 -11.13
N ASP A 59 -31.77 -6.97 -11.16
CA ASP A 59 -30.52 -7.62 -10.79
C ASP A 59 -30.48 -7.69 -9.28
N THR A 60 -30.95 -8.84 -8.78
CA THR A 60 -30.64 -9.35 -7.47
C THR A 60 -29.21 -9.00 -7.11
N TYR A 61 -29.02 -8.20 -6.06
CA TYR A 61 -27.77 -8.03 -5.34
C TYR A 61 -27.39 -9.40 -4.75
N THR A 62 -26.89 -10.28 -5.60
CA THR A 62 -26.41 -11.62 -5.28
C THR A 62 -25.12 -11.80 -6.05
N THR A 63 -24.13 -11.00 -5.66
CA THR A 63 -22.78 -11.55 -5.57
C THR A 63 -22.51 -11.77 -4.09
N PRO A 64 -22.75 -12.98 -3.56
CA PRO A 64 -21.88 -13.44 -2.50
C PRO A 64 -20.50 -13.43 -3.15
N HIS A 65 -19.66 -12.45 -2.81
CA HIS A 65 -18.24 -12.62 -3.00
C HIS A 65 -17.90 -13.87 -2.18
N ALA A 66 -17.89 -14.99 -2.89
CA ALA A 66 -17.45 -16.29 -2.41
C ALA A 66 -15.96 -16.15 -2.13
N TYR A 67 -15.63 -15.50 -1.02
CA TYR A 67 -14.53 -15.91 -0.20
C TYR A 67 -14.95 -17.26 0.37
N GLY A 68 -14.91 -18.30 -0.49
CA GLY A 68 -14.86 -19.68 -0.01
C GLY A 68 -13.78 -19.73 1.05
N ASN A 69 -13.97 -20.57 2.07
CA ASN A 69 -13.08 -20.74 3.23
C ASN A 69 -11.62 -20.96 2.80
N VAL A 70 -10.92 -19.88 2.45
CA VAL A 70 -9.48 -19.78 2.43
C VAL A 70 -9.19 -19.30 3.83
N THR A 71 -8.66 -20.20 4.65
CA THR A 71 -7.93 -19.79 5.84
C THR A 71 -6.86 -18.82 5.37
N THR A 72 -7.13 -17.52 5.50
CA THR A 72 -6.29 -16.41 5.05
C THR A 72 -5.12 -16.26 6.01
N ALA A 73 -4.34 -17.33 6.17
CA ALA A 73 -3.09 -17.28 6.87
C ALA A 73 -2.20 -16.23 6.18
N ALA A 74 -1.54 -15.43 7.00
CA ALA A 74 -0.72 -14.36 6.50
C ALA A 74 0.58 -14.97 5.93
N THR A 75 0.98 -14.56 4.73
CA THR A 75 2.14 -15.16 4.04
C THR A 75 3.38 -14.30 4.23
N VAL A 76 4.52 -14.90 4.60
CA VAL A 76 5.79 -14.18 4.70
C VAL A 76 6.31 -13.83 3.31
N MET A 77 6.82 -12.59 3.17
CA MET A 77 7.54 -12.14 1.99
C MET A 77 8.85 -11.48 2.40
N THR A 78 9.93 -11.86 1.73
CA THR A 78 11.26 -11.28 1.96
C THR A 78 11.63 -10.40 0.77
N LEU A 79 11.89 -9.12 1.02
CA LEU A 79 12.35 -8.22 -0.03
C LEU A 79 13.81 -8.50 -0.38
N VAL A 80 14.24 -8.11 -1.59
CA VAL A 80 15.66 -8.20 -2.00
C VAL A 80 16.61 -7.48 -1.01
N GLY A 81 16.13 -6.45 -0.32
CA GLY A 81 16.87 -5.76 0.73
C GLY A 81 16.91 -6.45 2.09
N GLY A 82 16.45 -7.71 2.19
CA GLY A 82 16.44 -8.51 3.43
C GLY A 82 15.33 -8.14 4.42
N LYS A 83 14.51 -7.12 4.13
CA LYS A 83 13.37 -6.77 4.98
C LYS A 83 12.26 -7.82 4.84
N CYS A 84 11.78 -8.32 5.97
CA CYS A 84 10.73 -9.32 6.00
C CYS A 84 9.39 -8.67 6.34
N LEU A 85 8.38 -9.01 5.55
CA LEU A 85 7.03 -8.45 5.59
C LEU A 85 6.03 -9.59 5.56
N VAL A 86 4.78 -9.26 5.84
CA VAL A 86 3.67 -10.21 5.75
C VAL A 86 2.63 -9.69 4.77
N MET A 87 2.21 -10.55 3.84
CA MET A 87 1.13 -10.29 2.90
C MET A 87 -0.16 -10.94 3.39
N TYR A 88 -1.23 -10.15 3.41
CA TYR A 88 -2.56 -10.59 3.79
C TYR A 88 -3.60 -9.73 3.05
N ASN A 89 -4.59 -10.39 2.43
CA ASN A 89 -5.62 -9.75 1.59
C ASN A 89 -5.08 -8.73 0.57
N ARG A 90 -3.97 -9.08 -0.11
CA ARG A 90 -3.24 -8.26 -1.11
C ARG A 90 -2.53 -7.02 -0.55
N TYR A 91 -2.62 -6.76 0.75
CA TYR A 91 -1.87 -5.71 1.42
C TYR A 91 -0.66 -6.27 2.13
N VAL A 92 0.32 -5.40 2.38
CA VAL A 92 1.60 -5.78 2.98
C VAL A 92 1.79 -5.03 4.29
N TYR A 93 2.19 -5.78 5.31
CA TYR A 93 2.34 -5.32 6.67
C TYR A 93 3.79 -5.54 7.14
N CYS A 94 4.26 -4.65 8.00
CA CYS A 94 5.56 -4.74 8.67
C CYS A 94 5.38 -4.91 10.17
N THR A 95 6.31 -5.61 10.81
CA THR A 95 6.34 -5.79 12.26
C THR A 95 6.33 -4.44 12.96
N HIS A 96 5.52 -4.32 14.01
CA HIS A 96 5.45 -3.11 14.82
C HIS A 96 5.89 -3.37 16.26
N CYS A 97 5.10 -4.14 17.02
CA CYS A 97 5.39 -4.41 18.41
C CYS A 97 4.85 -5.78 18.84
N LYS A 98 5.44 -6.34 19.90
CA LYS A 98 4.96 -7.55 20.55
C LYS A 98 3.76 -7.23 21.44
N LEU A 99 2.75 -8.07 21.42
CA LEU A 99 1.59 -8.07 22.33
C LEU A 99 1.61 -9.36 23.17
N LYS A 100 0.79 -9.43 24.22
CA LYS A 100 0.65 -10.66 25.02
C LYS A 100 0.09 -11.83 24.21
N LEU A 101 -0.81 -11.54 23.27
CA LEU A 101 -1.54 -12.53 22.47
C LEU A 101 -0.83 -12.87 21.15
N GLY A 102 0.19 -12.12 20.75
CA GLY A 102 0.83 -12.26 19.45
C GLY A 102 1.63 -11.03 19.07
N ASP A 103 1.88 -10.84 17.78
CA ASP A 103 2.64 -9.72 17.24
C ASP A 103 1.72 -8.75 16.51
N ARG A 104 1.86 -7.45 16.77
CA ARG A 104 1.19 -6.42 15.99
C ARG A 104 2.00 -6.13 14.72
N TRP A 105 1.32 -6.18 13.60
CA TRP A 105 1.82 -5.79 12.29
C TRP A 105 1.01 -4.59 11.78
N ARG A 106 1.66 -3.59 11.19
CA ARG A 106 0.99 -2.41 10.64
C ARG A 106 1.19 -2.34 9.14
N CYS A 107 0.26 -1.70 8.43
CA CYS A 107 0.40 -1.50 7.00
C CYS A 107 1.76 -0.85 6.67
N ASN A 108 2.45 -1.35 5.65
CA ASN A 108 3.75 -0.82 5.23
C ASN A 108 3.65 0.63 4.70
N GLN A 109 2.45 1.08 4.32
CA GLN A 109 2.17 2.46 3.91
C GLN A 109 1.83 3.38 5.09
N TYR A 110 1.86 2.92 6.35
CA TYR A 110 1.56 3.76 7.52
C TYR A 110 2.40 5.05 7.55
N ILE A 111 3.71 4.95 7.24
CA ILE A 111 4.61 6.12 7.27
C ILE A 111 4.41 7.04 6.06
N LEU A 112 4.07 6.48 4.90
CA LEU A 112 3.98 7.23 3.65
C LEU A 112 2.60 7.87 3.45
N ASN A 113 1.52 7.15 3.79
CA ASN A 113 0.14 7.55 3.52
C ASN A 113 -0.70 7.75 4.80
N GLY A 114 -0.15 7.45 5.98
CA GLY A 114 -0.91 7.55 7.24
C GLY A 114 -1.90 6.39 7.49
N CYS A 115 -1.85 5.34 6.66
CA CYS A 115 -2.77 4.21 6.71
C CYS A 115 -2.81 3.52 8.08
N LYS A 116 -4.01 3.37 8.66
CA LYS A 116 -4.21 2.84 10.03
C LYS A 116 -4.47 1.34 10.10
N ALA A 117 -4.48 0.65 8.96
CA ALA A 117 -4.68 -0.79 8.91
C ALA A 117 -3.57 -1.55 9.65
N HIS A 118 -3.97 -2.60 10.38
CA HIS A 118 -3.06 -3.41 11.19
C HIS A 118 -3.61 -4.81 11.43
N LEU A 119 -2.70 -5.75 11.70
CA LEU A 119 -2.99 -7.13 12.04
C LEU A 119 -2.39 -7.46 13.42
N VAL A 120 -2.96 -8.46 14.07
CA VAL A 120 -2.34 -9.18 15.18
C VAL A 120 -2.22 -10.63 14.75
N LEU A 121 -0.99 -11.13 14.70
CA LEU A 121 -0.67 -12.48 14.27
C LEU A 121 -0.16 -13.30 15.45
N ASP A 122 -0.49 -14.59 15.50
CA ASP A 122 0.15 -15.51 16.46
C ASP A 122 1.58 -15.87 16.01
N GLN A 123 2.24 -16.75 16.77
CA GLN A 123 3.59 -17.23 16.44
C GLN A 123 3.65 -18.07 15.16
N ALA A 124 2.52 -18.62 14.72
CA ALA A 124 2.37 -19.40 13.50
C ALA A 124 1.81 -18.58 12.32
N LEU A 125 1.76 -17.23 12.47
CA LEU A 125 1.25 -16.28 11.48
C LEU A 125 -0.25 -16.44 11.15
N ASN A 126 -1.01 -17.06 12.03
CA ASN A 126 -2.45 -17.04 11.97
C ASN A 126 -2.97 -15.68 12.42
N VAL A 127 -4.01 -15.20 11.74
CA VAL A 127 -4.61 -13.90 12.03
C VAL A 127 -5.51 -14.02 13.25
N ILE A 128 -5.08 -13.43 14.37
CA ILE A 128 -5.90 -13.31 15.58
C ILE A 128 -6.87 -12.14 15.44
N LYS A 129 -6.40 -11.03 14.86
CA LYS A 129 -7.21 -9.83 14.62
C LYS A 129 -6.77 -9.12 13.36
N ALA A 130 -7.72 -8.65 12.56
CA ALA A 130 -7.46 -7.83 11.39
C ALA A 130 -8.28 -6.53 11.42
N VAL A 131 -7.61 -5.41 11.13
CA VAL A 131 -8.23 -4.13 10.79
C VAL A 131 -7.76 -3.77 9.39
N GLU A 132 -8.67 -3.90 8.43
CA GLU A 132 -8.36 -3.88 6.98
C GLU A 132 -8.87 -2.61 6.27
N ILE A 133 -9.13 -1.55 7.03
CA ILE A 133 -9.54 -0.27 6.45
C ILE A 133 -8.28 0.43 5.93
N HIS A 134 -8.09 0.40 4.62
CA HIS A 134 -7.00 1.07 3.90
C HIS A 134 -7.55 2.28 3.14
N ASP A 135 -6.77 3.36 3.14
CA ASP A 135 -7.02 4.62 2.42
C ASP A 135 -6.15 4.73 1.15
N HIS A 136 -5.58 3.61 0.71
CA HIS A 136 -4.72 3.54 -0.47
C HIS A 136 -4.92 2.22 -1.21
N ALA A 137 -4.54 2.21 -2.50
CA ALA A 137 -4.55 1.00 -3.30
C ALA A 137 -3.52 -0.03 -2.79
N PRO A 138 -3.76 -1.34 -3.03
CA PRO A 138 -2.77 -2.38 -2.74
C PRO A 138 -1.44 -2.14 -3.48
N PRO A 139 -0.29 -2.24 -2.80
CA PRO A 139 1.01 -2.16 -3.46
C PRO A 139 1.28 -3.41 -4.32
N MET A 140 1.93 -3.22 -5.46
CA MET A 140 2.35 -4.32 -6.33
C MET A 140 3.80 -4.73 -6.03
N TYR A 141 4.07 -6.03 -6.11
CA TYR A 141 5.40 -6.59 -5.96
C TYR A 141 5.64 -7.64 -7.04
N LEU A 142 6.86 -7.67 -7.57
CA LEU A 142 7.36 -8.77 -8.40
C LEU A 142 8.08 -9.78 -7.53
N ARG A 143 7.74 -11.06 -7.68
CA ARG A 143 8.47 -12.16 -7.08
C ARG A 143 9.53 -12.64 -8.06
N GLY A 144 10.80 -12.54 -7.67
CA GLY A 144 11.93 -13.10 -8.41
C GLY A 144 11.98 -14.62 -8.35
N LYS A 145 12.78 -15.23 -9.24
CA LYS A 145 12.98 -16.68 -9.29
C LYS A 145 13.71 -17.22 -8.05
N ASP A 146 14.47 -16.35 -7.40
CA ASP A 146 15.14 -16.55 -6.12
C ASP A 146 14.18 -16.53 -4.92
N GLY A 147 12.91 -16.19 -5.12
CA GLY A 147 11.90 -16.09 -4.07
C GLY A 147 11.88 -14.74 -3.35
N PHE A 148 12.78 -13.81 -3.70
CA PHE A 148 12.78 -12.46 -3.16
C PHE A 148 11.76 -11.57 -3.89
N TYR A 149 11.28 -10.56 -3.18
CA TYR A 149 10.28 -9.62 -3.72
C TYR A 149 10.89 -8.24 -3.98
N MET A 150 10.48 -7.63 -5.09
CA MET A 150 10.81 -6.26 -5.46
C MET A 150 9.52 -5.44 -5.58
N LYS A 151 9.50 -4.27 -4.95
CA LYS A 151 8.39 -3.32 -5.14
C LYS A 151 8.52 -2.67 -6.51
N ILE A 152 7.42 -2.55 -7.24
CA ILE A 152 7.33 -1.82 -8.52
C ILE A 152 6.70 -0.45 -8.37
#